data_AF-A0A952BB16-F1
#
_entry.id   AF-A0A952BB16-F1
#
_cell.length_a   1.000
_cell.length_b   1.000
_cell.length_c   1.000
_cell.angle_alpha   90.00
_cell.angle_beta   90.00
_cell.angle_gamma   90.00
#
_symmetry.space_group_name_H-M   'P 1'
#
loop_
_entity.id
_entity.type
_entity.pdbx_description
1 polymer ?
#
loop_
_entity_poly.entity_id
_entity_poly.type
_entity_poly.pdbx_seq_one_letter_code
_entity_poly.pdbx_strand_id
1 'polypeptide(L)'
;MGGVKNKLKVVKADGSVEEYLHTKVIGTISSALSSAEQADVYVAEQLAEVVTYFLYHKQNRRTITSGEIFSAVKAVLADTRYSEAAIALNDYHYRRKLKRSRIEVVSVDVCELSDAKMLRELGSESHRSRWNKSKIVAGLVSKYDVDYQTARAIASMVEDKILNMELALISSSLIKQLVLGDTAALLRAERQLQVI
;
A
#
# COMPACT_ATOMS: atom_id res chain seq x y z
N MET A 1 -27.64 20.59 -16.65
CA MET A 1 -26.54 21.40 -16.09
C MET A 1 -25.55 20.48 -15.41
N GLY A 2 -24.36 20.31 -16.01
CA GLY A 2 -23.37 19.32 -15.58
C GLY A 2 -22.71 19.70 -14.26
N GLY A 3 -23.09 19.00 -13.19
CA GLY A 3 -22.46 19.14 -11.88
C GLY A 3 -21.02 18.64 -11.96
N VAL A 4 -20.06 19.55 -11.76
CA VAL A 4 -18.66 19.19 -11.52
C VAL A 4 -18.65 18.31 -10.26
N LYS A 5 -18.57 16.99 -10.43
CA LYS A 5 -18.37 16.04 -9.33
C LYS A 5 -17.10 16.47 -8.61
N ASN A 6 -17.26 17.07 -7.44
CA ASN A 6 -16.18 17.58 -6.61
C ASN A 6 -15.44 16.38 -5.99
N LYS A 7 -14.57 15.73 -6.78
CA LYS A 7 -13.88 14.49 -6.37
C LYS A 7 -12.87 14.81 -5.27
N LEU A 8 -13.01 14.14 -4.12
CA LEU A 8 -12.08 14.24 -3.01
C LEU A 8 -10.71 13.67 -3.42
N LYS A 9 -9.63 14.39 -3.11
CA LYS A 9 -8.24 13.91 -3.30
C LYS A 9 -7.68 13.40 -1.99
N VAL A 10 -6.91 12.31 -2.05
CA VAL A 10 -6.26 11.68 -0.90
C VAL A 10 -4.75 11.92 -0.94
N VAL A 11 -4.23 12.60 0.07
CA VAL A 11 -2.79 12.78 0.31
C VAL A 11 -2.27 11.59 1.12
N LYS A 12 -1.30 10.87 0.57
CA LYS A 12 -0.70 9.67 1.15
C LYS A 12 0.48 10.04 2.05
N ALA A 13 0.94 9.08 2.85
CA ALA A 13 2.05 9.29 3.80
C ALA A 13 3.39 9.62 3.12
N ASP A 14 3.57 9.22 1.85
CA ASP A 14 4.73 9.54 1.02
C ASP A 14 4.58 10.88 0.28
N GLY A 15 3.50 11.63 0.53
CA GLY A 15 3.16 12.88 -0.16
C GLY A 15 2.48 12.70 -1.51
N SER A 16 2.36 11.47 -2.03
CA SER A 16 1.63 11.23 -3.28
C SER A 16 0.15 11.55 -3.13
N VAL A 17 -0.49 11.96 -4.23
CA VAL A 17 -1.91 12.31 -4.27
C VAL A 17 -2.65 11.38 -5.21
N GLU A 18 -3.76 10.80 -4.76
CA GLU A 18 -4.65 9.95 -5.58
C GLU A 18 -6.11 10.39 -5.44
N GLU A 19 -6.97 10.00 -6.39
CA GLU A 19 -8.41 10.19 -6.22
C GLU A 19 -8.93 9.31 -5.08
N TYR A 20 -9.93 9.80 -4.33
CA TYR A 20 -10.64 8.97 -3.37
C TYR A 20 -11.35 7.83 -4.09
N LEU A 21 -11.09 6.60 -3.66
CA LEU A 21 -11.72 5.39 -4.19
C LEU A 21 -12.50 4.71 -3.07
N HIS A 22 -13.82 4.68 -3.21
CA HIS A 22 -14.72 4.04 -2.26
C HIS A 22 -14.39 2.55 -2.06
N THR A 23 -14.00 1.86 -3.15
CA THR A 23 -13.60 0.45 -3.11
C THR A 23 -12.39 0.18 -2.21
N LYS A 24 -11.48 1.15 -2.01
CA LYS A 24 -10.37 1.00 -1.05
C LYS A 24 -10.87 1.03 0.39
N VAL A 25 -11.92 1.79 0.67
CA VAL A 25 -12.54 1.83 2.02
C VAL A 25 -13.28 0.52 2.29
N ILE A 26 -14.08 0.02 1.33
CA ILE A 26 -14.71 -1.32 1.42
C ILE A 26 -13.65 -2.38 1.69
N GLY A 27 -12.60 -2.45 0.88
CA GLY A 27 -11.54 -3.45 1.05
C GLY A 27 -10.81 -3.35 2.39
N THR A 28 -10.60 -2.13 2.90
CA THR A 28 -10.00 -1.92 4.23
C THR A 28 -10.90 -2.45 5.34
N ILE A 29 -12.20 -2.14 5.28
CA ILE A 29 -13.18 -2.61 6.27
C ILE A 29 -13.36 -4.12 6.19
N SER A 30 -13.51 -4.68 4.99
CA SER A 30 -13.64 -6.12 4.76
C SER A 30 -12.43 -6.89 5.30
N SER A 31 -11.21 -6.39 5.08
CA SER A 31 -10.00 -7.00 5.63
C SER A 31 -9.95 -6.94 7.16
N ALA A 32 -10.41 -5.83 7.76
CA ALA A 32 -10.47 -5.67 9.21
C ALA A 32 -11.47 -6.64 9.84
N LEU A 33 -12.68 -6.71 9.28
CA LEU A 33 -13.72 -7.65 9.70
C LEU A 33 -13.27 -9.10 9.56
N SER A 34 -12.63 -9.45 8.44
CA SER A 34 -12.10 -10.81 8.24
C SER A 34 -11.02 -11.17 9.26
N SER A 35 -10.17 -10.21 9.63
CA SER A 35 -9.11 -10.42 10.63
C SER A 35 -9.67 -10.63 12.04
N ALA A 36 -10.91 -10.22 12.29
CA ALA A 36 -11.63 -10.40 13.54
C ALA A 36 -12.67 -11.54 13.46
N GLU A 37 -12.61 -12.40 12.43
CA GLU A 37 -13.57 -13.50 12.22
C GLU A 37 -15.04 -13.03 12.07
N GLN A 38 -15.23 -11.77 11.66
CA GLN A 38 -16.52 -11.11 11.47
C GLN A 38 -16.78 -10.78 9.99
N ALA A 39 -16.21 -11.59 9.08
CA ALA A 39 -16.25 -11.34 7.65
C ALA A 39 -17.69 -11.25 7.12
N ASP A 40 -18.08 -10.05 6.69
CA ASP A 40 -19.37 -9.79 6.05
C ASP A 40 -19.19 -8.66 5.03
N VAL A 41 -19.34 -9.00 3.75
CA VAL A 41 -19.14 -8.07 2.63
C VAL A 41 -20.21 -6.98 2.62
N TYR A 42 -21.46 -7.34 2.90
CA TYR A 42 -22.57 -6.39 2.90
C TYR A 42 -22.36 -5.35 4.01
N VAL A 43 -21.98 -5.79 5.21
CA VAL A 43 -21.61 -4.89 6.30
C VAL A 43 -20.45 -3.99 5.90
N ALA A 44 -19.42 -4.52 5.25
CA ALA A 44 -18.26 -3.72 4.84
C ALA A 44 -18.65 -2.59 3.87
N GLU A 45 -19.56 -2.87 2.94
CA GLU A 45 -20.13 -1.87 2.03
C GLU A 45 -20.92 -0.80 2.78
N GLN A 46 -21.84 -1.19 3.66
CA GLN A 46 -22.67 -0.25 4.43
C GLN A 46 -21.81 0.66 5.32
N LEU A 47 -20.81 0.13 6.01
CA LEU A 47 -19.90 0.94 6.83
C LEU A 47 -19.03 1.86 5.95
N ALA A 48 -18.62 1.41 4.76
CA ALA A 48 -17.87 2.24 3.82
C ALA A 48 -18.71 3.42 3.29
N GLU A 49 -20.03 3.24 3.11
CA GLU A 49 -20.95 4.33 2.76
C GLU A 49 -20.99 5.38 3.87
N VAL A 50 -21.12 4.97 5.13
CA VAL A 50 -21.10 5.87 6.29
C VAL A 50 -19.79 6.66 6.36
N VAL A 51 -18.65 5.98 6.20
CA VAL A 51 -17.34 6.64 6.14
C VAL A 51 -17.30 7.64 4.99
N THR A 52 -17.71 7.23 3.80
CA THR A 52 -17.70 8.10 2.60
C THR A 52 -18.56 9.34 2.83
N TYR A 53 -19.77 9.15 3.33
CA TYR A 53 -20.67 10.25 3.68
C TYR A 53 -19.97 11.22 4.64
N PHE A 54 -19.40 10.73 5.73
CA PHE A 54 -18.67 11.55 6.69
C PHE A 54 -17.52 12.33 6.04
N LEU A 55 -16.69 11.69 5.20
CA LEU A 55 -15.54 12.35 4.57
C LEU A 55 -15.95 13.48 3.62
N TYR A 56 -17.05 13.33 2.89
CA TYR A 56 -17.55 14.37 1.97
C TYR A 56 -18.26 15.53 2.69
N HIS A 57 -18.80 15.29 3.89
CA HIS A 57 -19.51 16.31 4.67
C HIS A 57 -18.61 16.98 5.73
N LYS A 58 -17.40 16.48 5.94
CA LYS A 58 -16.41 17.09 6.84
C LYS A 58 -15.81 18.35 6.20
N GLN A 59 -16.31 19.52 6.61
CA GLN A 59 -15.79 20.87 6.34
C GLN A 59 -15.20 21.08 4.93
N ASN A 60 -15.97 21.49 3.92
CA ASN A 60 -15.58 22.15 2.65
C ASN A 60 -14.17 21.88 2.01
N ARG A 61 -13.53 20.76 2.30
CA ARG A 61 -12.14 20.46 1.97
C ARG A 61 -12.13 19.53 0.77
N ARG A 62 -11.32 19.87 -0.22
CA ARG A 62 -11.13 19.05 -1.43
C ARG A 62 -10.02 18.00 -1.28
N THR A 63 -9.31 18.01 -0.15
CA THR A 63 -8.18 17.14 0.13
C THR A 63 -8.31 16.55 1.52
N ILE A 64 -8.05 15.25 1.63
CA ILE A 64 -8.01 14.51 2.88
C ILE A 64 -6.74 13.68 2.94
N THR A 65 -6.21 13.41 4.12
CA THR A 65 -5.06 12.51 4.26
C THR A 65 -5.51 11.05 4.37
N SER A 66 -4.65 10.11 3.99
CA SER A 66 -4.91 8.69 4.25
C SER A 66 -5.03 8.36 5.74
N GLY A 67 -4.39 9.17 6.61
CA GLY A 67 -4.52 9.05 8.06
C GLY A 67 -5.91 9.45 8.56
N GLU A 68 -6.51 10.49 8.01
CA GLU A 68 -7.88 10.90 8.35
C GLU A 68 -8.92 9.86 7.90
N ILE A 69 -8.75 9.26 6.72
CA ILE A 69 -9.60 8.14 6.27
C ILE A 69 -9.47 6.97 7.24
N PHE A 70 -8.24 6.61 7.62
CA PHE A 70 -7.98 5.55 8.59
C PHE A 70 -8.65 5.81 9.94
N SER A 71 -8.55 7.04 10.46
CA SER A 71 -9.25 7.44 11.69
C SER A 71 -10.76 7.34 11.58
N ALA A 72 -11.33 7.76 10.45
CA ALA A 72 -12.78 7.65 10.21
C ALA A 72 -13.25 6.19 10.17
N VAL A 73 -12.53 5.32 9.47
CA VAL A 73 -12.82 3.88 9.44
C VAL A 73 -12.74 3.27 10.83
N LYS A 74 -11.69 3.59 11.59
CA LYS A 74 -11.56 3.11 12.98
C LYS A 74 -12.71 3.56 13.87
N ALA A 75 -13.10 4.84 13.79
CA ALA A 75 -14.22 5.35 14.58
C ALA A 75 -15.52 4.63 14.24
N VAL A 76 -15.85 4.47 12.95
CA VAL A 76 -17.05 3.75 12.52
C VAL A 76 -17.06 2.29 13.00
N LEU A 77 -15.92 1.58 12.96
CA LEU A 77 -15.84 0.22 13.48
C LEU A 77 -15.98 0.18 15.02
N ALA A 78 -15.35 1.10 15.73
CA ALA A 78 -15.35 1.14 17.20
C ALA A 78 -16.68 1.61 17.80
N ASP A 79 -17.37 2.54 17.14
CA ASP A 79 -18.67 3.10 17.58
C ASP A 79 -19.85 2.18 17.19
N THR A 80 -19.57 1.09 16.47
CA THR A 80 -20.52 0.03 16.15
C THR A 80 -20.14 -1.24 16.91
N ARG A 81 -20.81 -2.36 16.61
CA ARG A 81 -20.51 -3.67 17.22
C ARG A 81 -19.18 -4.31 16.78
N TYR A 82 -18.35 -3.60 16.01
CA TYR A 82 -17.15 -4.13 15.35
C TYR A 82 -15.86 -3.62 15.98
N SER A 83 -15.84 -3.45 17.31
CA SER A 83 -14.67 -2.98 18.06
C SER A 83 -13.44 -3.87 17.85
N GLU A 84 -13.61 -5.19 17.78
CA GLU A 84 -12.52 -6.13 17.50
C GLU A 84 -11.89 -5.90 16.11
N ALA A 85 -12.71 -5.63 15.10
CA ALA A 85 -12.21 -5.26 13.78
C ALA A 85 -11.46 -3.91 13.82
N ALA A 86 -11.88 -2.95 14.65
CA ALA A 86 -11.15 -1.70 14.85
C ALA A 86 -9.76 -1.91 15.48
N ILE A 87 -9.65 -2.83 16.44
CA ILE A 87 -8.38 -3.25 17.07
C ILE A 87 -7.50 -3.94 16.02
N ALA A 88 -8.02 -4.94 15.31
CA ALA A 88 -7.30 -5.67 14.28
C ALA A 88 -6.76 -4.74 13.17
N LEU A 89 -7.58 -3.78 12.73
CA LEU A 89 -7.18 -2.74 11.78
C LEU A 89 -6.02 -1.88 12.31
N ASN A 90 -6.09 -1.49 13.58
CA ASN A 90 -5.05 -0.70 14.22
C ASN A 90 -3.72 -1.46 14.32
N ASP A 91 -3.78 -2.70 14.76
CA ASP A 91 -2.61 -3.57 14.94
C ASP A 91 -1.94 -3.87 13.60
N TYR A 92 -2.74 -4.19 12.57
CA TYR A 92 -2.24 -4.36 11.22
C TYR A 92 -1.50 -3.11 10.72
N HIS A 93 -2.11 -1.93 10.86
CA HIS A 93 -1.53 -0.67 10.43
C HIS A 93 -0.22 -0.36 11.18
N TYR A 94 -0.21 -0.53 12.51
CA TYR A 94 0.97 -0.28 13.34
C TYR A 94 2.11 -1.25 13.02
N ARG A 95 1.80 -2.56 12.93
CA ARG A 95 2.78 -3.59 12.55
C ARG A 95 3.38 -3.31 11.18
N ARG A 96 2.57 -2.91 10.19
CA ARG A 96 3.06 -2.55 8.86
C ARG A 96 3.95 -1.30 8.89
N LYS A 97 3.58 -0.28 9.67
CA LYS A 97 4.38 0.94 9.86
C LYS A 97 5.74 0.63 10.50
N LEU A 98 5.75 -0.21 11.54
CA LEU A 98 6.98 -0.66 12.20
C LEU A 98 7.87 -1.46 11.25
N LYS A 99 7.32 -2.47 10.57
CA LYS A 99 8.07 -3.26 9.59
C LYS A 99 8.71 -2.37 8.53
N ARG A 100 7.96 -1.44 7.92
CA ARG A 100 8.50 -0.46 6.96
C ARG A 100 9.63 0.40 7.54
N SER A 101 9.50 0.86 8.78
CA SER A 101 10.49 1.74 9.41
C SER A 101 11.83 1.04 9.70
N ARG A 102 11.83 -0.29 9.81
CA ARG A 102 12.99 -1.12 10.12
C ARG A 102 13.73 -1.61 8.88
N ILE A 103 13.11 -1.52 7.70
CA ILE A 103 13.71 -2.02 6.47
C ILE A 103 14.63 -0.96 5.87
N GLU A 104 15.88 -1.35 5.71
CA GLU A 104 16.92 -0.63 5.00
C GLU A 104 17.18 -1.28 3.64
N VAL A 105 17.38 -0.44 2.63
CA VAL A 105 17.72 -0.83 1.27
C VAL A 105 19.16 -0.44 0.99
N VAL A 106 19.97 -1.41 0.58
CA VAL A 106 21.37 -1.21 0.20
C VAL A 106 21.50 -1.18 -1.32
N SER A 107 22.16 -0.16 -1.85
CA SER A 107 22.39 0.00 -3.30
C SER A 107 23.52 -0.91 -3.82
N VAL A 108 23.37 -2.22 -3.67
CA VAL A 108 24.31 -3.23 -4.15
C VAL A 108 23.61 -4.15 -5.14
N ASP A 109 24.33 -4.51 -6.20
CA ASP A 109 23.95 -5.61 -7.06
C ASP A 109 24.64 -6.87 -6.53
N VAL A 110 23.87 -7.75 -5.90
CA VAL A 110 24.38 -9.01 -5.36
C VAL A 110 24.08 -10.09 -6.38
N CYS A 111 25.14 -10.67 -6.94
CA CYS A 111 25.07 -11.71 -7.97
C CYS A 111 25.52 -13.07 -7.42
N GLU A 112 26.50 -13.08 -6.52
CA GLU A 112 27.10 -14.29 -5.97
C GLU A 112 27.13 -14.28 -4.43
N LEU A 113 27.28 -15.47 -3.82
CA LEU A 113 27.44 -15.59 -2.36
C LEU A 113 28.70 -14.87 -1.83
N SER A 114 29.72 -14.72 -2.67
CA SER A 114 30.94 -13.95 -2.40
C SER A 114 30.64 -12.47 -2.12
N ASP A 115 29.59 -11.92 -2.76
CA ASP A 115 29.13 -10.54 -2.56
C ASP A 115 28.41 -10.33 -1.22
N ALA A 116 28.09 -11.40 -0.48
CA ALA A 116 27.49 -11.29 0.84
C ALA A 116 28.40 -10.54 1.83
N LYS A 117 29.72 -10.59 1.61
CA LYS A 117 30.69 -9.78 2.37
C LYS A 117 30.46 -8.28 2.13
N MET A 118 30.11 -7.87 0.91
CA MET A 118 29.81 -6.47 0.59
C MET A 118 28.59 -5.96 1.37
N LEU A 119 27.55 -6.79 1.57
CA LEU A 119 26.39 -6.42 2.38
C LEU A 119 26.75 -6.13 3.84
N ARG A 120 27.78 -6.81 4.36
CA ARG A 120 28.30 -6.61 5.74
C ARG A 120 29.26 -5.43 5.82
N GLU A 121 30.13 -5.27 4.82
CA GLU A 121 31.24 -4.32 4.81
C GLU A 121 30.83 -2.92 4.33
N LEU A 122 29.78 -2.78 3.51
CA LEU A 122 29.16 -1.50 3.13
C LEU A 122 28.30 -0.92 4.28
N GLY A 123 28.78 -1.07 5.51
CA GLY A 123 28.22 -0.46 6.71
C GLY A 123 28.35 1.07 6.77
N SER A 124 28.92 1.72 5.75
CA SER A 124 28.88 3.17 5.64
C SER A 124 27.46 3.63 5.32
N GLU A 125 26.93 4.56 6.12
CA GLU A 125 25.56 5.08 6.00
C GLU A 125 25.23 5.64 4.59
N SER A 126 26.26 5.97 3.79
CA SER A 126 26.16 6.53 2.45
C SER A 126 25.40 5.67 1.43
N HIS A 127 25.36 4.34 1.59
CA HIS A 127 24.71 3.43 0.62
C HIS A 127 23.39 2.83 1.12
N ARG A 128 22.94 3.23 2.31
CA ARG A 128 21.71 2.75 2.92
C ARG A 128 20.62 3.80 2.75
N SER A 129 19.45 3.35 2.34
CA SER A 129 18.26 4.21 2.31
C SER A 129 17.09 3.48 2.94
N ARG A 130 16.22 4.20 3.64
CA ARG A 130 14.99 3.61 4.18
C ARG A 130 14.10 3.10 3.05
N TRP A 131 13.38 2.01 3.32
CA TRP A 131 12.37 1.47 2.41
C TRP A 131 11.39 2.56 1.97
N ASN A 132 11.27 2.73 0.65
CA ASN A 132 10.33 3.67 0.05
C ASN A 132 9.74 3.05 -1.23
N LYS A 133 8.49 2.59 -1.12
CA LYS A 133 7.73 2.00 -2.24
C LYS A 133 7.64 2.93 -3.46
N SER A 134 7.59 4.25 -3.25
CA SER A 134 7.42 5.24 -4.31
C SER A 134 8.62 5.29 -5.25
N LYS A 135 9.80 4.83 -4.81
CA LYS A 135 10.97 4.64 -5.69
C LYS A 135 10.72 3.57 -6.77
N ILE A 136 10.00 2.50 -6.43
CA ILE A 136 9.62 1.46 -7.40
C ILE A 136 8.64 2.03 -8.41
N VAL A 137 7.59 2.70 -7.92
CA VAL A 137 6.58 3.33 -8.80
C VAL A 137 7.23 4.32 -9.75
N ALA A 138 8.07 5.23 -9.25
CA ALA A 138 8.78 6.20 -10.06
C ALA A 138 9.71 5.52 -11.08
N GLY A 139 10.42 4.45 -10.69
CA GLY A 139 11.27 3.68 -11.58
C GLY A 139 10.50 2.99 -12.71
N LEU A 140 9.36 2.37 -12.40
CA LEU A 140 8.49 1.71 -13.39
C LEU A 140 7.90 2.71 -14.39
N VAL A 141 7.37 3.83 -13.90
CA VAL A 141 6.79 4.88 -14.77
C VAL A 141 7.85 5.53 -15.64
N SER A 142 8.99 5.95 -15.05
CA SER A 142 10.00 6.73 -15.80
C SER A 142 10.86 5.90 -16.75
N LYS A 143 11.15 4.64 -16.43
CA LYS A 143 12.09 3.82 -17.23
C LYS A 143 11.40 2.82 -18.15
N TYR A 144 10.18 2.41 -17.82
CA TYR A 144 9.48 1.32 -18.50
C TYR A 144 8.11 1.72 -19.05
N ASP A 145 7.73 3.00 -18.92
CA ASP A 145 6.45 3.57 -19.40
C ASP A 145 5.21 2.78 -18.92
N VAL A 146 5.31 2.18 -17.73
CA VAL A 146 4.19 1.48 -17.12
C VAL A 146 3.23 2.52 -16.56
N ASP A 147 1.93 2.35 -16.80
CA ASP A 147 0.93 3.27 -16.26
C ASP A 147 1.01 3.32 -14.72
N TYR A 148 0.67 4.49 -14.17
CA TYR A 148 0.83 4.74 -12.74
C TYR A 148 0.05 3.76 -11.85
N GLN A 149 -1.13 3.30 -12.27
CA GLN A 149 -1.95 2.39 -11.45
C GLN A 149 -1.34 0.99 -11.42
N THR A 150 -0.91 0.48 -12.58
CA THR A 150 -0.21 -0.80 -12.68
C THR A 150 1.12 -0.77 -11.94
N ALA A 151 1.91 0.30 -12.10
CA ALA A 151 3.15 0.48 -11.35
C ALA A 151 2.91 0.47 -9.82
N ARG A 152 1.81 1.06 -9.36
CA ARG A 152 1.43 1.09 -7.94
C ARG A 152 0.90 -0.26 -7.44
N ALA A 153 0.23 -1.03 -8.29
CA ALA A 153 -0.19 -2.40 -7.99
C ALA A 153 1.04 -3.31 -7.82
N ILE A 154 1.95 -3.32 -8.80
CA ILE A 154 3.22 -4.06 -8.75
C ILE A 154 4.01 -3.68 -7.50
N ALA A 155 4.20 -2.38 -7.26
CA ALA A 155 4.95 -1.92 -6.09
C ALA A 155 4.30 -2.33 -4.76
N SER A 156 2.97 -2.50 -4.72
CA SER A 156 2.26 -2.97 -3.53
C SER A 156 2.42 -4.48 -3.31
N MET A 157 2.38 -5.28 -4.38
CA MET A 157 2.69 -6.72 -4.33
C MET A 157 4.12 -6.99 -3.84
N VAL A 158 5.08 -6.24 -4.39
CA VAL A 158 6.50 -6.33 -3.98
C VAL A 158 6.67 -5.91 -2.51
N GLU A 159 6.01 -4.84 -2.09
CA GLU A 159 6.03 -4.39 -0.70
C GLU A 159 5.47 -5.46 0.25
N ASP A 160 4.36 -6.10 -0.12
CA ASP A 160 3.77 -7.16 0.70
C ASP A 160 4.72 -8.34 0.88
N LYS A 161 5.38 -8.79 -0.19
CA LYS A 161 6.42 -9.83 -0.11
C LYS A 161 7.56 -9.43 0.80
N ILE A 162 8.09 -8.21 0.62
CA ILE A 162 9.20 -7.68 1.42
C ILE A 162 8.85 -7.64 2.91
N LEU A 163 7.65 -7.20 3.27
CA LEU A 163 7.21 -7.14 4.66
C LEU A 163 7.01 -8.53 5.28
N ASN A 164 6.72 -9.54 4.45
CA ASN A 164 6.54 -10.93 4.87
C ASN A 164 7.85 -11.73 4.91
N MET A 165 8.93 -11.25 4.27
CA MET A 165 10.26 -11.87 4.35
C MET A 165 10.96 -11.64 5.69
N GLU A 166 10.50 -10.68 6.50
CA GLU A 166 11.04 -10.36 7.82
C GLU A 166 12.53 -9.98 7.84
N LEU A 167 13.05 -9.52 6.70
CA LEU A 167 14.41 -9.03 6.55
C LEU A 167 14.48 -7.55 6.94
N ALA A 168 15.47 -7.18 7.75
CA ALA A 168 15.74 -5.77 8.08
C ALA A 168 16.60 -5.05 7.02
N LEU A 169 17.38 -5.81 6.24
CA LEU A 169 18.29 -5.29 5.22
C LEU A 169 18.04 -5.98 3.89
N ILE A 170 17.80 -5.22 2.83
CA ILE A 170 17.41 -5.74 1.51
C ILE A 170 18.30 -5.13 0.43
N SER A 171 18.85 -5.95 -0.45
CA SER A 171 19.63 -5.46 -1.59
C SER A 171 18.73 -4.90 -2.69
N SER A 172 19.27 -3.93 -3.44
CA SER A 172 18.57 -3.40 -4.62
C SER A 172 18.37 -4.48 -5.70
N SER A 173 19.27 -5.46 -5.82
CA SER A 173 19.11 -6.59 -6.74
C SER A 173 17.89 -7.45 -6.42
N LEU A 174 17.67 -7.79 -5.15
CA LEU A 174 16.48 -8.55 -4.74
C LEU A 174 15.19 -7.79 -5.04
N ILE A 175 15.15 -6.47 -4.78
CA ILE A 175 14.00 -5.64 -5.13
C ILE A 175 13.74 -5.66 -6.64
N LYS A 176 14.78 -5.51 -7.48
CA LYS A 176 14.65 -5.61 -8.94
C LYS A 176 14.06 -6.97 -9.36
N GLN A 177 14.55 -8.08 -8.79
CA GLN A 177 14.04 -9.42 -9.10
C GLN A 177 12.57 -9.59 -8.71
N LEU A 178 12.17 -9.09 -7.55
CA LEU A 178 10.77 -9.11 -7.13
C LEU A 178 9.87 -8.29 -8.06
N VAL A 179 10.31 -7.08 -8.43
CA VAL A 179 9.59 -6.22 -9.38
C VAL A 179 9.45 -6.90 -10.75
N LEU A 180 10.52 -7.50 -11.27
CA LEU A 180 10.48 -8.24 -12.54
C LEU A 180 9.49 -9.40 -12.48
N GLY A 181 9.54 -10.19 -11.41
CA GLY A 181 8.63 -11.32 -11.21
C GLY A 181 7.17 -10.90 -11.16
N ASP A 182 6.83 -9.85 -10.40
CA ASP A 182 5.46 -9.35 -10.28
C ASP A 182 4.95 -8.67 -11.55
N THR A 183 5.82 -7.94 -12.25
CA THR A 183 5.48 -7.37 -13.56
C THR A 183 5.14 -8.47 -14.56
N ALA A 184 5.96 -9.53 -14.62
CA ALA A 184 5.70 -10.66 -15.51
C ALA A 184 4.41 -11.42 -15.14
N ALA A 185 4.13 -11.59 -13.85
CA ALA A 185 2.89 -12.21 -13.39
C ALA A 185 1.65 -11.40 -13.79
N LEU A 186 1.70 -10.08 -13.64
CA LEU A 186 0.59 -9.18 -13.98
C LEU A 186 0.33 -9.17 -15.49
N LEU A 187 1.37 -9.05 -16.31
CA LEU A 187 1.25 -9.12 -17.78
C LEU A 187 0.68 -10.46 -18.28
N ARG A 188 0.98 -11.57 -17.58
CA ARG A 188 0.39 -12.88 -17.91
C ARG A 188 -1.11 -12.90 -17.60
N ALA A 189 -1.52 -12.33 -16.47
CA ALA A 189 -2.93 -12.25 -16.08
C ALA A 189 -3.74 -11.38 -17.06
N GLU A 190 -3.21 -10.24 -17.50
CA GLU A 190 -3.85 -9.38 -18.50
C GLU A 190 -4.11 -10.11 -19.82
N ARG A 191 -3.13 -10.88 -20.32
CA ARG A 191 -3.30 -11.67 -21.54
C ARG A 191 -4.40 -12.71 -21.41
N GLN A 192 -4.53 -13.36 -20.25
CA GLN A 192 -5.58 -14.36 -20.02
C GLN A 192 -6.98 -13.75 -20.04
N LEU A 193 -7.12 -12.50 -19.57
CA LEU A 193 -8.40 -11.78 -19.57
C LEU A 193 -8.80 -11.27 -20.95
N GLN A 194 -7.85 -11.07 -21.88
CA GLN A 194 -8.14 -10.64 -23.26
C GLN A 194 -8.55 -11.80 -24.20
N VAL A 195 -8.37 -13.05 -23.77
CA VAL A 195 -8.70 -14.25 -24.55
C VAL A 195 -10.15 -14.71 -24.29
N ILE A 196 -10.84 -14.07 -23.34
CA ILE A 196 -12.25 -14.30 -22.98
C ILE A 196 -13.11 -13.18 -23.59
#